data_AF-A0A2V8T3I5-F1
#
_entry.id   AF-A0A2V8T3I5-F1
#
_cell.length_a   1.000
_cell.length_b   1.000
_cell.length_c   1.000
_cell.angle_alpha   90.00
_cell.angle_beta   90.00
_cell.angle_gamma   90.00
#
_symmetry.space_group_name_H-M   'P 1'
#
loop_
_entity.id
_entity.type
_entity.pdbx_description
1 polymer ?
#
loop_
_entity_poly.entity_id
_entity_poly.type
_entity_poly.pdbx_seq_one_letter_code
_entity_poly.pdbx_strand_id
1 'polypeptide(L)' 'KHLPVAYVAFEGEQHGFRKAENIKRALDGELYFYSRVFAFPLADEVEPVEIENL' A
#
# COMPACT_ATOMS: atom_id res chain seq x y z
N LYS A 1 -7.38 3.62 20.05
CA LYS A 1 -7.78 4.56 18.98
C LYS A 1 -7.95 3.74 17.70
N HIS A 2 -9.09 3.81 17.02
CA HIS A 2 -9.36 3.09 15.77
C HIS A 2 -8.84 3.92 14.59
N LEU A 3 -7.52 3.90 14.38
CA LEU A 3 -6.91 4.63 13.27
C LEU A 3 -6.62 3.62 12.15
N PRO A 4 -7.04 3.89 10.89
CA PRO A 4 -6.70 3.04 9.77
C PRO A 4 -5.19 2.95 9.59
N VAL A 5 -4.65 1.73 9.60
CA VAL A 5 -3.21 1.48 9.47
C VAL A 5 -2.96 0.23 8.64
N ALA A 6 -1.81 0.18 7.99
CA ALA A 6 -1.33 -0.99 7.27
C ALA A 6 0.19 -1.12 7.44
N TYR A 7 0.69 -2.35 7.55
CA TYR A 7 2.11 -2.65 7.58
C TYR A 7 2.43 -3.70 6.51
N VAL A 8 3.38 -3.37 5.63
CA VAL A 8 3.85 -4.27 4.57
C VAL A 8 5.37 -4.32 4.61
N ALA A 9 5.91 -5.52 4.82
CA ALA A 9 7.35 -5.77 4.80
C ALA A 9 7.78 -6.32 3.44
N PHE A 10 8.98 -5.94 3.00
CA PHE A 10 9.53 -6.34 1.70
C PHE A 10 10.81 -7.15 1.90
N GLU A 11 10.76 -8.45 1.56
CA GLU A 11 11.89 -9.34 1.78
C GLU A 11 13.10 -9.03 0.88
N GLY A 12 14.27 -8.98 1.51
CA GLY A 12 15.53 -8.69 0.84
C GLY A 12 15.72 -7.21 0.45
N GLU A 13 14.90 -6.31 0.99
CA GLU A 13 15.07 -4.86 0.86
C GLU A 13 15.63 -4.24 2.15
N GLN A 14 16.23 -3.05 2.02
CA GLN A 14 16.77 -2.25 3.13
C GLN A 14 16.30 -0.78 2.98
N HIS A 15 17.10 0.20 3.41
CA HIS A 15 16.77 1.62 3.22
C HIS A 15 16.79 2.00 1.73
N GLY A 16 15.59 2.19 1.18
CA GLY A 16 15.35 2.46 -0.23
C GLY A 16 15.22 1.18 -1.05
N PHE A 17 14.00 0.90 -1.52
CA PHE A 17 13.70 -0.29 -2.31
C PHE A 17 14.41 -0.26 -3.66
N ARG A 18 14.95 -1.40 -4.10
CA ARG A 18 15.70 -1.51 -5.35
C ARG A 18 15.09 -2.47 -6.36
N LYS A 19 14.38 -3.50 -5.89
CA LYS A 19 13.65 -4.41 -6.77
C LYS A 19 12.43 -3.70 -7.34
N ALA A 20 12.26 -3.77 -8.66
CA ALA A 20 11.20 -3.06 -9.36
C ALA A 20 9.80 -3.50 -8.87
N GLU A 21 9.65 -4.80 -8.58
CA GLU A 21 8.42 -5.37 -8.03
C GLU A 21 8.05 -4.79 -6.67
N ASN A 22 9.03 -4.55 -5.79
CA ASN A 22 8.80 -4.00 -4.46
C ASN A 22 8.49 -2.50 -4.51
N ILE A 23 9.18 -1.76 -5.39
CA ILE A 23 8.87 -0.34 -5.64
C ILE A 23 7.43 -0.21 -6.14
N LYS A 24 7.03 -1.01 -7.14
CA LYS A 24 5.66 -1.01 -7.67
C LYS A 24 4.67 -1.38 -6.57
N ARG A 25 4.91 -2.46 -5.82
CA ARG A 25 4.01 -2.92 -4.75
C ARG A 25 3.81 -1.88 -3.65
N ALA A 26 4.88 -1.14 -3.30
CA ALA A 26 4.81 -0.06 -2.32
C ALA A 26 3.93 1.11 -2.81
N LEU A 27 4.15 1.57 -4.06
CA LEU A 27 3.37 2.66 -4.65
C LEU A 27 1.89 2.28 -4.87
N ASP A 28 1.64 1.07 -5.36
CA ASP A 28 0.29 0.53 -5.54
C ASP A 28 -0.43 0.42 -4.19
N GLY A 29 0.27 -0.06 -3.16
CA GLY A 29 -0.29 -0.19 -1.82
C GLY A 29 -0.60 1.17 -1.17
N GLU A 30 0.27 2.15 -1.36
CA GLU A 30 0.04 3.53 -0.93
C GLU A 30 -1.19 4.14 -1.63
N LEU A 31 -1.27 4.01 -2.96
CA LEU A 31 -2.42 4.50 -3.74
C LEU A 31 -3.72 3.82 -3.32
N TYR A 32 -3.69 2.50 -3.12
CA TYR A 32 -4.84 1.75 -2.60
C TYR A 32 -5.27 2.27 -1.23
N PHE A 33 -4.33 2.45 -0.30
CA PHE A 33 -4.64 3.00 1.02
C PHE A 33 -5.33 4.37 0.92
N TYR A 34 -4.80 5.28 0.10
CA TYR A 34 -5.43 6.59 -0.14
C TYR A 34 -6.83 6.47 -0.73
N SER A 35 -7.04 5.57 -1.69
CA SER A 35 -8.37 5.37 -2.30
C SER A 35 -9.43 4.96 -1.27
N ARG A 36 -9.02 4.14 -0.29
CA ARG A 36 -9.89 3.66 0.79
C ARG A 36 -10.15 4.74 1.83
N VAL A 37 -9.13 5.49 2.24
CA VAL A 37 -9.26 6.54 3.26
C VAL A 37 -9.97 7.78 2.72
N PHE A 38 -9.70 8.18 1.48
CA PHE A 38 -10.29 9.37 0.85
C PHE A 38 -11.49 9.09 -0.05
N ALA A 39 -11.90 7.83 -0.15
CA ALA A 39 -13.10 7.37 -0.87
C ALA A 39 -13.16 7.84 -2.35
N PHE A 40 -12.10 7.57 -3.12
CA PHE A 40 -12.08 7.79 -4.57
C PHE A 40 -11.88 6.48 -5.35
N PRO A 41 -12.40 6.39 -6.58
CA PRO A 41 -12.20 5.20 -7.42
C PRO A 41 -10.78 5.16 -7.98
N LEU A 42 -10.19 3.97 -8.04
CA LEU A 42 -8.95 3.76 -8.78
C LEU A 42 -9.23 3.69 -10.29
N ALA A 43 -8.28 4.17 -11.09
CA ALA A 43 -8.37 4.05 -12.55
C ALA A 43 -8.16 2.61 -13.02
N ASP A 44 -7.15 1.94 -12.44
CA ASP A 44 -6.84 0.54 -12.64
C ASP A 44 -6.89 -0.21 -11.30
N GLU A 45 -7.25 -1.49 -11.33
CA GLU A 45 -7.19 -2.34 -10.15
C GLU A 45 -5.72 -2.60 -9.74
N VAL A 46 -5.45 -2.52 -8.44
CA VAL A 46 -4.15 -2.83 -7.84
C VAL A 46 -4.30 -3.87 -6.75
N GLU A 47 -3.20 -4.54 -6.40
CA GLU A 47 -3.21 -5.53 -5.32
C GLU A 47 -3.57 -4.86 -3.97
N PRO A 48 -4.68 -5.28 -3.32
CA PRO A 48 -5.11 -4.68 -2.05
C PRO A 48 -4.04 -4.78 -0.97
N VAL A 49 -4.02 -3.80 -0.08
CA VAL A 49 -3.31 -3.89 1.20
C VAL A 49 -4.34 -4.12 2.29
N GLU A 50 -4.05 -5.00 3.24
CA GLU A 50 -4.88 -5.16 4.43
C GLU A 50 -4.78 -3.90 5.29
N ILE A 51 -5.90 -3.22 5.48
CA ILE A 51 -5.99 -2.01 6.31
C ILE A 51 -6.73 -2.36 7.58
N GLU A 52 -6.01 -2.39 8.69
CA GLU A 52 -6.57 -2.60 10.01
C GLU A 52 -7.33 -1.35 10.45
N ASN A 53 -8.47 -1.55 11.11
CA ASN A 53 -9.33 -0.48 11.65
C ASN A 53 -9.90 0.49 10.58
N LEU A 54 -10.08 0.02 9.35
CA LEU A 54 -10.75 0.76 8.27
C LEU A 54 -12.26 0.88 8.48
#